data_AF-A0A7S3FEY9-F1
#
_entry.id   AF-A0A7S3FEY9-F1
#
_cell.length_a   1.000
_cell.length_b   1.000
_cell.length_c   1.000
_cell.angle_alpha   90.00
_cell.angle_beta   90.00
_cell.angle_gamma   90.00
#
_symmetry.space_group_name_H-M   'P 1'
#
loop_
_entity.id
_entity.type
_entity.pdbx_description
1 polymer ?
#
loop_
_entity_poly.entity_id
_entity_poly.type
_entity_poly.pdbx_seq_one_letter_code
_entity_poly.pdbx_strand_id
1 'polypeptide(L)'
;MLPPGVPALLVLIGSWAGSLAIGVVIASVRPTGRPLQALLFAHIPVALTFWVWALFHCVSSSFDGGVVTFLFSAIAGVHGHLKGTLDHGALRRQRWLTGLSGGLVVANYLGGVVIAVKKSMANTIEVYYGIAAVVWLVATTGALWLLAARLRSLEGAGNPLLNPR
;
A
#
# COMPACT_ATOMS: atom_id res chain seq x y z
N MET A 1 18.50 -17.30 18.40
CA MET A 1 17.70 -17.09 17.18
C MET A 1 16.59 -16.11 17.51
N LEU A 2 16.30 -15.12 16.67
CA LEU A 2 15.18 -14.19 16.90
C LEU A 2 13.85 -14.93 16.70
N PRO A 3 12.77 -14.55 17.42
CA PRO A 3 11.44 -15.07 17.15
C PRO A 3 11.02 -14.78 15.69
N PRO A 4 10.37 -15.71 14.99
CA PRO A 4 10.18 -15.66 13.54
C PRO A 4 9.38 -14.42 13.05
N GLY A 5 8.47 -13.87 13.85
CA GLY A 5 7.75 -12.65 13.50
C GLY A 5 8.59 -11.37 13.58
N VAL A 6 9.69 -11.36 14.34
CA VAL A 6 10.50 -10.16 14.58
C VAL A 6 11.25 -9.72 13.32
N PRO A 7 11.99 -10.59 12.59
CA PRO A 7 12.62 -10.20 11.32
C PRO A 7 11.60 -9.66 10.31
N ALA A 8 10.42 -10.29 10.21
CA ALA A 8 9.34 -9.87 9.31
C ALA A 8 8.88 -8.44 9.60
N LEU A 9 8.71 -8.13 10.88
CA LEU A 9 8.28 -6.82 11.35
C LEU A 9 9.35 -5.75 11.10
N LEU A 10 10.63 -6.06 11.31
CA LEU A 10 11.75 -5.15 11.02
C LEU A 10 11.82 -4.83 9.52
N VAL A 11 11.66 -5.85 8.66
CA VAL A 11 11.61 -5.65 7.21
C VAL A 11 10.40 -4.81 6.81
N LEU A 12 9.23 -5.01 7.43
CA LEU A 12 8.04 -4.20 7.18
C LEU A 12 8.27 -2.73 7.52
N ILE A 13 8.74 -2.45 8.74
CA ILE A 13 8.96 -1.08 9.22
C ILE A 13 10.06 -0.41 8.38
N GLY A 14 11.18 -1.10 8.16
CA GLY A 14 12.31 -0.61 7.39
C GLY A 14 11.94 -0.32 5.93
N SER A 15 11.21 -1.23 5.28
CA SER A 15 10.75 -1.03 3.90
C SER A 15 9.77 0.14 3.80
N TRP A 16 8.80 0.27 4.71
CA TRP A 16 7.89 1.43 4.71
C TRP A 16 8.63 2.75 4.93
N ALA A 17 9.48 2.82 5.96
CA ALA A 17 10.22 4.04 6.29
C ALA A 17 11.15 4.47 5.15
N GLY A 18 11.96 3.54 4.62
CA GLY A 18 12.87 3.81 3.52
C GLY A 18 12.13 4.21 2.23
N SER A 19 11.03 3.52 1.92
CA SER A 19 10.25 3.78 0.72
C SER A 19 9.49 5.10 0.79
N LEU A 20 9.00 5.49 1.96
CA LEU A 20 8.42 6.80 2.20
C LEU A 20 9.48 7.91 2.08
N ALA A 21 10.67 7.73 2.66
CA ALA A 21 11.76 8.70 2.55
C ALA A 21 12.15 8.93 1.08
N ILE A 22 12.37 7.86 0.33
CA ILE A 22 12.66 7.93 -1.12
C ILE A 22 11.47 8.55 -1.87
N GLY A 23 10.24 8.13 -1.54
CA GLY A 23 9.02 8.66 -2.14
C GLY A 23 8.85 10.16 -1.93
N VAL A 24 9.21 10.69 -0.75
CA VAL A 24 9.21 12.14 -0.47
C VAL A 24 10.22 12.87 -1.34
N VAL A 25 11.43 12.32 -1.49
CA VAL A 25 12.46 12.89 -2.39
C VAL A 25 11.98 12.90 -3.83
N ILE A 26 11.45 11.79 -4.34
CA ILE A 26 10.89 11.70 -5.70
C ILE A 26 9.68 12.62 -5.88
N ALA A 27 8.83 12.75 -4.86
CA ALA A 27 7.68 13.63 -4.91
C ALA A 27 8.07 15.12 -4.91
N SER A 28 9.22 15.48 -4.35
CA SER A 28 9.68 16.87 -4.25
C SER A 28 9.89 17.54 -5.62
N VAL A 29 10.27 16.75 -6.64
CA VAL A 29 10.45 17.22 -8.02
C VAL A 29 9.12 17.41 -8.77
N ARG A 30 7.99 16.97 -8.21
CA ARG A 30 6.68 17.15 -8.84
C ARG A 30 5.97 18.41 -8.31
N PRO A 31 5.30 19.17 -9.19
CA PRO A 31 4.67 20.44 -8.83
C PRO A 31 3.41 20.27 -7.97
N THR A 32 2.69 19.15 -8.09
CA THR A 32 1.43 18.90 -7.38
C THR A 32 1.35 17.48 -6.84
N GLY A 33 0.54 17.29 -5.78
CA GLY A 33 0.24 15.94 -5.28
C GLY A 33 1.35 15.27 -4.47
N ARG A 34 2.35 16.01 -3.98
CA ARG A 34 3.53 15.46 -3.29
C ARG A 34 3.23 14.35 -2.25
N PRO A 35 2.37 14.56 -1.24
CA PRO A 35 2.11 13.52 -0.24
C PRO A 35 1.45 12.26 -0.83
N LEU A 36 0.57 12.44 -1.82
CA LEU A 36 -0.06 11.33 -2.53
C LEU A 36 0.97 10.54 -3.33
N GLN A 37 1.84 11.23 -4.05
CA GLN A 37 2.89 10.60 -4.87
C GLN A 37 3.90 9.83 -4.02
N ALA A 38 4.33 10.40 -2.89
CA ALA A 38 5.22 9.72 -1.96
C ALA A 38 4.59 8.43 -1.41
N LEU A 39 3.31 8.49 -1.01
CA LEU A 39 2.60 7.35 -0.45
C LEU A 39 2.34 6.25 -1.50
N LEU A 40 1.89 6.63 -2.71
CA LEU A 40 1.69 5.69 -3.82
C LEU A 40 3.00 5.04 -4.29
N PHE A 41 4.09 5.81 -4.31
CA PHE A 41 5.42 5.28 -4.58
C PHE A 41 5.81 4.26 -3.52
N ALA A 42 5.63 4.58 -2.22
CA ALA A 42 6.04 3.69 -1.13
C ALA A 42 5.39 2.31 -1.18
N HIS A 43 4.17 2.19 -1.74
CA HIS A 43 3.51 0.90 -1.93
C HIS A 43 4.31 -0.04 -2.84
N ILE A 44 5.06 0.48 -3.83
CA ILE A 44 5.76 -0.32 -4.84
C ILE A 44 6.89 -1.17 -4.22
N PRO A 45 7.97 -0.59 -3.67
CA PRO A 45 9.08 -1.36 -3.10
C PRO A 45 8.64 -2.20 -1.90
N VAL A 46 7.71 -1.72 -1.06
CA VAL A 46 7.17 -2.52 0.05
C VAL A 46 6.46 -3.75 -0.51
N ALA A 47 5.52 -3.58 -1.45
CA ALA A 47 4.81 -4.70 -2.05
C ALA A 47 5.76 -5.67 -2.76
N LEU A 48 6.74 -5.17 -3.54
CA LEU A 48 7.72 -6.03 -4.22
C LEU A 48 8.57 -6.83 -3.24
N THR A 49 8.99 -6.23 -2.11
CA THR A 49 9.76 -6.93 -1.07
C THR A 49 8.99 -8.13 -0.52
N PHE A 50 7.73 -7.92 -0.14
CA PHE A 50 6.89 -9.00 0.38
C PHE A 50 6.38 -9.96 -0.71
N TRP A 51 6.25 -9.50 -1.95
CA TRP A 51 5.91 -10.34 -3.09
C TRP A 51 7.03 -11.36 -3.39
N VAL A 52 8.29 -10.92 -3.41
CA VAL A 52 9.45 -11.81 -3.57
C VAL A 52 9.50 -12.84 -2.45
N TRP A 53 9.21 -12.43 -1.21
CA TRP A 53 9.10 -13.39 -0.10
C TRP A 53 7.98 -14.41 -0.32
N ALA A 54 6.78 -13.98 -0.70
CA ALA A 54 5.66 -14.88 -0.98
C ALA A 54 5.99 -15.89 -2.09
N LEU A 55 6.76 -15.49 -3.11
CA LEU A 55 7.27 -16.41 -4.13
C LEU A 55 8.21 -17.47 -3.56
N PHE A 56 9.18 -17.08 -2.71
CA PHE A 56 10.06 -18.05 -2.04
C PHE A 56 9.28 -19.00 -1.13
N HIS A 57 8.22 -18.52 -0.47
CA HIS A 57 7.32 -19.38 0.31
C HIS A 57 6.61 -20.40 -0.59
N CYS A 58 6.10 -19.98 -1.75
CA CYS A 58 5.44 -20.87 -2.71
C CYS A 58 6.37 -21.98 -3.22
N VAL A 59 7.65 -21.67 -3.44
CA VAL A 59 8.64 -22.66 -3.89
C VAL A 59 9.01 -23.66 -2.79
N SER A 60 9.03 -23.24 -1.53
CA SER A 60 9.52 -24.06 -0.41
C SER A 60 8.42 -24.79 0.38
N SER A 61 7.16 -24.39 0.24
CA SER A 61 6.07 -24.88 1.09
C SER A 61 4.77 -25.02 0.30
N SER A 62 3.87 -24.06 0.40
CA SER A 62 2.54 -24.10 -0.20
C SER A 62 2.19 -22.73 -0.78
N PHE A 63 1.10 -22.65 -1.52
CA PHE A 63 0.68 -21.39 -2.12
C PHE A 63 0.46 -20.31 -1.06
N ASP A 64 1.09 -19.15 -1.27
CA ASP A 64 0.97 -17.97 -0.43
C ASP A 64 0.10 -16.92 -1.14
N GLY A 65 -1.03 -16.55 -0.54
CA GLY A 65 -1.94 -15.52 -1.04
C GLY A 65 -1.27 -14.14 -1.19
N GLY A 66 -0.14 -13.91 -0.53
CA GLY A 66 0.73 -12.76 -0.71
C GLY A 66 1.19 -12.56 -2.16
N VAL A 67 1.39 -13.64 -2.92
CA VAL A 67 1.80 -13.54 -4.34
C VAL A 67 0.79 -12.72 -5.15
N VAL A 68 -0.49 -12.93 -4.91
CA VAL A 68 -1.55 -12.20 -5.62
C VAL A 68 -1.73 -10.82 -5.01
N THR A 69 -1.92 -10.74 -3.71
CA THR A 69 -2.30 -9.48 -3.05
C THR A 69 -1.21 -8.41 -3.14
N PHE A 70 0.07 -8.77 -2.99
CA PHE A 70 1.17 -7.82 -3.16
C PHE A 70 1.42 -7.47 -4.64
N LEU A 71 1.18 -8.38 -5.58
CA LEU A 71 1.28 -8.04 -7.01
C LEU A 71 0.26 -6.97 -7.41
N PHE A 72 -1.00 -7.13 -6.98
CA PHE A 72 -2.02 -6.10 -7.20
C PHE A 72 -1.66 -4.77 -6.55
N SER A 73 -1.07 -4.78 -5.35
CA SER A 73 -0.60 -3.58 -4.66
C SER A 73 0.54 -2.89 -5.40
N ALA A 74 1.52 -3.64 -5.91
CA ALA A 74 2.61 -3.12 -6.73
C ALA A 74 2.09 -2.47 -8.02
N ILE A 75 1.17 -3.14 -8.73
CA ILE A 75 0.55 -2.62 -9.96
C ILE A 75 -0.22 -1.31 -9.67
N ALA A 76 -1.02 -1.28 -8.59
CA ALA A 76 -1.73 -0.08 -8.18
C ALA A 76 -0.78 1.08 -7.83
N GLY A 77 0.33 0.79 -7.15
CA GLY A 77 1.39 1.76 -6.85
C GLY A 77 2.04 2.33 -8.12
N VAL A 78 2.43 1.46 -9.06
CA VAL A 78 3.04 1.87 -10.35
C VAL A 78 2.07 2.71 -11.16
N HIS A 79 0.80 2.27 -11.30
CA HIS A 79 -0.22 3.04 -12.00
C HIS A 79 -0.40 4.42 -11.37
N GLY A 80 -0.47 4.50 -10.04
CA GLY A 80 -0.64 5.75 -9.31
C GLY A 80 0.56 6.69 -9.43
N HIS A 81 1.77 6.15 -9.41
CA HIS A 81 2.99 6.92 -9.56
C HIS A 81 3.15 7.49 -10.97
N LEU A 82 2.84 6.70 -12.00
CA LEU A 82 3.00 7.12 -13.39
C LEU A 82 1.85 7.99 -13.89
N LYS A 83 0.60 7.66 -13.54
CA LYS A 83 -0.60 8.26 -14.15
C LYS A 83 -1.50 9.02 -13.17
N GLY A 84 -1.33 8.82 -11.86
CA GLY A 84 -2.27 9.26 -10.83
C GLY A 84 -2.41 10.77 -10.60
N THR A 85 -1.79 11.62 -11.41
CA THR A 85 -1.87 13.10 -11.27
C THR A 85 -2.36 13.82 -12.51
N LEU A 86 -2.69 13.12 -13.59
CA LEU A 86 -2.87 13.75 -14.90
C LEU A 86 -4.30 14.22 -15.17
N ASP A 87 -5.32 13.47 -14.76
CA ASP A 87 -6.73 13.83 -15.01
C ASP A 87 -7.69 13.22 -13.96
N HIS A 88 -8.95 13.71 -13.94
CA HIS A 88 -10.01 13.20 -13.05
C HIS A 88 -10.27 11.70 -13.21
N GLY A 89 -10.26 11.18 -14.44
CA GLY A 89 -10.53 9.78 -14.73
C GLY A 89 -9.45 8.86 -14.17
N ALA A 90 -8.19 9.26 -14.33
CA ALA A 90 -7.02 8.58 -13.79
C ALA A 90 -7.04 8.55 -12.26
N LEU A 91 -7.40 9.66 -11.61
CA LEU A 91 -7.56 9.72 -10.16
C LEU A 91 -8.71 8.83 -9.66
N ARG A 92 -9.86 8.79 -10.35
CA ARG A 92 -10.98 7.89 -9.99
C ARG A 92 -10.58 6.42 -10.13
N ARG A 93 -9.93 6.04 -11.23
CA ARG A 93 -9.39 4.68 -11.42
C ARG A 93 -8.36 4.34 -10.35
N GLN A 94 -7.45 5.27 -10.04
CA GLN A 94 -6.45 5.06 -9.00
C GLN A 94 -7.08 4.84 -7.62
N ARG A 95 -8.13 5.59 -7.28
CA ARG A 95 -8.88 5.41 -6.02
C ARG A 95 -9.46 4.00 -5.92
N TRP A 96 -10.07 3.49 -6.98
CA TRP A 96 -10.56 2.11 -7.01
C TRP A 96 -9.43 1.08 -6.89
N LEU A 97 -8.36 1.25 -7.66
CA LEU A 97 -7.20 0.33 -7.63
C LEU A 97 -6.56 0.28 -6.24
N THR A 98 -6.28 1.43 -5.64
CA THR A 98 -5.72 1.53 -4.28
C THR A 98 -6.66 0.92 -3.23
N GLY A 99 -7.97 1.17 -3.33
CA GLY A 99 -8.94 0.61 -2.40
C GLY A 99 -9.02 -0.92 -2.50
N LEU A 100 -9.08 -1.45 -3.73
CA LEU A 100 -9.12 -2.89 -3.97
C LEU A 100 -7.81 -3.57 -3.53
N SER A 101 -6.65 -3.06 -3.98
CA SER A 101 -5.36 -3.68 -3.67
C SER A 101 -5.04 -3.61 -2.18
N GLY A 102 -5.28 -2.47 -1.54
CA GLY A 102 -5.07 -2.30 -0.11
C GLY A 102 -6.03 -3.17 0.72
N GLY A 103 -7.30 -3.25 0.32
CA GLY A 103 -8.29 -4.14 0.93
C GLY A 103 -7.88 -5.62 0.86
N LEU A 104 -7.37 -6.06 -0.30
CA LEU A 104 -6.87 -7.41 -0.49
C LEU A 104 -5.66 -7.71 0.42
N VAL A 105 -4.69 -6.81 0.52
CA VAL A 105 -3.51 -6.99 1.39
C VAL A 105 -3.92 -7.03 2.87
N VAL A 106 -4.81 -6.14 3.30
CA VAL A 106 -5.34 -6.14 4.68
C VAL A 106 -6.09 -7.45 4.96
N ALA A 107 -6.97 -7.89 4.06
CA ALA A 107 -7.69 -9.15 4.20
C ALA A 107 -6.73 -10.36 4.26
N ASN A 108 -5.65 -10.36 3.46
CA ASN A 108 -4.61 -11.38 3.51
C ASN A 108 -3.94 -11.46 4.89
N TYR A 109 -3.55 -10.31 5.45
CA TYR A 109 -2.94 -10.26 6.78
C TYR A 109 -3.91 -10.66 7.90
N LEU A 110 -5.17 -10.21 7.85
CA LEU A 110 -6.19 -10.62 8.82
C LEU A 110 -6.49 -12.12 8.73
N GLY A 111 -6.54 -12.68 7.52
CA GLY A 111 -6.61 -14.13 7.30
C GLY A 111 -5.41 -14.85 7.92
N GLY A 112 -4.20 -14.29 7.77
CA GLY A 112 -2.98 -14.77 8.41
C GLY A 112 -3.09 -14.83 9.94
N VAL A 113 -3.65 -13.79 10.58
CA VAL A 113 -3.92 -13.80 12.04
C VAL A 113 -4.84 -14.95 12.41
N VAL A 114 -5.98 -15.11 11.72
CA VAL A 114 -6.95 -16.19 12.01
C VAL A 114 -6.31 -17.57 11.88
N ILE A 115 -5.49 -17.79 10.85
CA ILE A 115 -4.79 -19.06 10.63
C ILE A 115 -3.74 -19.30 11.72
N ALA A 116 -2.96 -18.28 12.09
CA ALA A 116 -1.91 -18.38 13.09
C ALA A 116 -2.49 -18.73 14.47
N VAL A 117 -3.58 -18.07 14.89
CA VAL A 117 -4.30 -18.37 16.13
C VAL A 117 -4.84 -19.80 16.14
N LYS A 118 -5.49 -20.23 15.05
CA LYS A 118 -6.05 -21.60 14.95
C LYS A 118 -4.98 -22.69 14.99
N LYS A 119 -3.79 -22.41 14.47
CA LYS A 119 -2.66 -23.37 14.43
C LYS A 119 -1.73 -23.25 15.64
N SER A 120 -2.05 -22.38 16.61
CA SER A 120 -1.18 -22.09 17.76
C SER A 120 0.25 -21.79 17.33
N MET A 121 0.41 -20.99 16.27
CA MET A 121 1.72 -20.56 15.82
C MET A 121 2.38 -19.67 16.88
N ALA A 122 3.70 -19.50 16.81
CA ALA A 122 4.42 -18.66 17.76
C ALA A 122 3.79 -17.26 17.84
N ASN A 123 3.45 -16.80 19.05
CA ASN A 123 2.75 -15.53 19.33
C ASN A 123 3.31 -14.32 18.53
N THR A 124 4.60 -14.32 18.22
CA THR A 124 5.25 -13.25 17.44
C THR A 124 4.79 -13.17 15.97
N ILE A 125 4.36 -14.27 15.34
CA ILE A 125 3.83 -14.29 13.97
C ILE A 125 2.44 -13.66 13.93
N GLU A 126 1.60 -13.96 14.92
CA GLU A 126 0.28 -13.34 15.06
C GLU A 126 0.40 -11.83 15.22
N VAL A 127 1.32 -11.39 16.09
CA VAL A 127 1.62 -9.97 16.29
C VAL A 127 2.12 -9.32 15.00
N TYR A 128 3.01 -9.99 14.24
CA TYR A 128 3.45 -9.50 12.94
C TYR A 128 2.29 -9.29 11.98
N TYR A 129 1.42 -10.30 11.79
CA TYR A 129 0.29 -10.20 10.88
C TYR A 129 -0.70 -9.11 11.32
N GLY A 130 -0.95 -8.97 12.63
CA GLY A 130 -1.80 -7.91 13.17
C GLY A 130 -1.24 -6.52 12.90
N ILE A 131 0.04 -6.29 13.20
CA ILE A 131 0.69 -5.00 12.92
C ILE A 131 0.73 -4.72 11.42
N ALA A 132 1.03 -5.72 10.60
CA ALA A 132 1.05 -5.57 9.15
C ALA A 132 -0.31 -5.17 8.59
N ALA A 133 -1.41 -5.78 9.06
CA ALA A 133 -2.77 -5.39 8.69
C ALA A 133 -3.04 -3.91 9.02
N VAL A 134 -2.66 -3.45 10.23
CA VAL A 134 -2.84 -2.06 10.65
C VAL A 134 -2.02 -1.10 9.79
N VAL A 135 -0.75 -1.40 9.53
CA VAL A 135 0.13 -0.56 8.70
C VAL A 135 -0.45 -0.40 7.30
N TRP A 136 -0.87 -1.49 6.66
CA TRP A 136 -1.47 -1.46 5.33
C TRP A 136 -2.83 -0.74 5.33
N LEU A 137 -3.64 -0.91 6.38
CA LEU A 137 -4.91 -0.20 6.52
C LEU A 137 -4.69 1.31 6.61
N VAL A 138 -3.76 1.76 7.46
CA VAL A 138 -3.42 3.18 7.62
C VAL A 138 -2.86 3.76 6.31
N ALA A 139 -1.94 3.06 5.64
CA ALA A 139 -1.39 3.51 4.37
C ALA A 139 -2.45 3.60 3.27
N THR A 140 -3.33 2.60 3.17
CA THR A 140 -4.41 2.55 2.18
C THR A 140 -5.43 3.66 2.42
N THR A 141 -5.90 3.80 3.66
CA THR A 141 -6.88 4.83 4.02
C THR A 141 -6.31 6.24 3.84
N GLY A 142 -5.05 6.47 4.21
CA GLY A 142 -4.34 7.71 3.94
C GLY A 142 -4.26 8.04 2.45
N ALA A 143 -3.94 7.05 1.61
CA ALA A 143 -3.90 7.23 0.15
C ALA A 143 -5.29 7.54 -0.43
N LEU A 144 -6.33 6.82 0.01
CA LEU A 144 -7.71 7.06 -0.40
C LEU A 144 -8.22 8.46 0.01
N TRP A 145 -7.87 8.91 1.21
CA TRP A 145 -8.21 10.25 1.68
C TRP A 145 -7.55 11.33 0.82
N LEU A 146 -6.25 11.19 0.53
CA LEU A 146 -5.51 12.11 -0.34
C LEU A 146 -6.06 12.11 -1.78
N LEU A 147 -6.42 10.95 -2.32
CA LEU A 147 -7.07 10.82 -3.63
C LEU A 147 -8.41 11.54 -3.67
N ALA A 148 -9.23 11.36 -2.63
CA ALA A 148 -10.53 12.04 -2.52
C ALA A 148 -10.36 13.57 -2.40
N ALA A 149 -9.39 14.04 -1.61
CA ALA A 149 -9.07 15.46 -1.50
C ALA A 149 -8.63 16.06 -2.84
N ARG A 150 -7.82 15.32 -3.62
CA ARG A 150 -7.40 15.75 -4.97
C ARG A 150 -8.54 15.78 -5.97
N LEU A 151 -9.43 14.79 -5.96
CA LEU A 151 -10.63 14.80 -6.81
C LEU A 151 -11.51 16.01 -6.52
N ARG A 152 -11.79 16.30 -5.24
CA ARG A 152 -12.58 17.48 -4.84
C ARG A 152 -11.94 18.80 -5.28
N SER A 153 -10.61 18.91 -5.17
CA SER A 153 -9.87 20.09 -5.61
C SER A 153 -10.02 20.34 -7.11
N LEU A 154 -10.01 19.29 -7.94
CA LEU A 154 -10.19 19.43 -9.37
C LEU A 154 -11.66 19.69 -9.77
N GLU A 155 -12.63 19.11 -9.04
CA GLU A 155 -14.07 19.39 -9.24
C GLU A 155 -14.40 20.85 -8.90
N GLY A 156 -13.83 21.40 -7.83
CA GLY A 156 -13.98 22.81 -7.46
C GLY A 156 -13.35 23.78 -8.48
N ALA A 157 -12.17 23.45 -9.01
CA ALA A 157 -11.49 24.28 -10.02
C ALA A 157 -12.23 24.34 -11.36
N GLY A 158 -13.00 23.31 -11.70
CA GLY A 158 -13.80 23.23 -12.91
C GLY A 158 -15.19 23.87 -12.81
N ASN A 159 -15.61 24.35 -11.64
CA ASN A 159 -16.93 24.96 -11.47
C ASN A 159 -16.86 26.47 -11.79
N PRO A 160 -17.45 26.95 -12.90
CA PRO A 160 -17.42 28.36 -13.26
C PRO A 160 -18.14 29.26 -12.24
N LEU A 161 -19.09 28.72 -11.46
CA LEU A 161 -19.78 29.46 -10.40
C LEU A 161 -18.90 29.71 -9.17
N LEU A 162 -17.83 28.92 -8.99
CA LEU A 162 -16.86 29.08 -7.90
C LEU A 162 -15.59 29.81 -8.34
N ASN A 163 -15.47 30.12 -9.64
CA ASN A 163 -14.33 30.83 -10.22
C ASN A 163 -14.83 31.92 -11.17
N PRO A 164 -15.53 32.96 -10.64
CA PRO A 164 -15.94 34.10 -11.45
C PRO A 164 -14.67 34.84 -11.89
N ARG A 165 -14.34 34.73 -13.18
CA ARG A 165 -13.30 35.57 -13.79
C ARG A 165 -13.80 36.99 -13.96
#